data_AF-A0A9X6TK35-F1
#
_entry.id   AF-A0A9X6TK35-F1
#
_cell.length_a   1.000
_cell.length_b   1.000
_cell.length_c   1.000
_cell.angle_alpha   90.00
_cell.angle_beta   90.00
_cell.angle_gamma   90.00
#
_symmetry.space_group_name_H-M   'P 1'
#
loop_
_entity.id
_entity.type
_entity.pdbx_description
1 polymer ?
#
loop_
_entity_poly.entity_id
_entity_poly.type
_entity_poly.pdbx_seq_one_letter_code
_entity_poly.pdbx_strand_id
1 'polypeptide(L)'
;MATVFPYYFDDGQTTFHGTCSIKKLQKSYHDNYDYFQVHFLEGTLFIKDVYQNKIYEETFQNVQSVIAVKKEYVQEETCGYEKEVCFTSRNRTSENPYEVMVVNADIEKKLTRNKILNWLLHDPIRNLFIGNEKYLLTIK
;
A
#
# COMPACT_ATOMS: atom_id res chain seq x y z
N MET A 1 0.61 21.15 1.07
CA MET A 1 1.50 20.22 0.34
C MET A 1 1.17 18.81 0.81
N ALA A 2 0.97 17.85 -0.10
CA ALA A 2 0.76 16.47 0.30
C ALA A 2 2.10 15.88 0.75
N THR A 3 2.14 15.24 1.92
CA THR A 3 3.35 14.56 2.39
C THR A 3 3.64 13.38 1.46
N VAL A 4 4.91 13.29 1.04
CA VAL A 4 5.40 12.22 0.16
C VAL A 4 6.17 11.21 1.01
N PHE A 5 5.88 9.94 0.80
CA PHE A 5 6.47 8.82 1.51
C PHE A 5 7.17 7.89 0.50
N PRO A 6 8.43 7.49 0.76
CA PRO A 6 9.01 6.36 0.05
C PRO A 6 8.31 5.07 0.49
N TYR A 7 8.21 4.11 -0.43
CA TYR A 7 7.70 2.78 -0.14
C TYR A 7 8.56 1.71 -0.79
N TYR A 8 8.70 0.58 -0.11
CA TYR A 8 9.43 -0.59 -0.61
C TYR A 8 8.81 -1.89 -0.08
N PHE A 9 8.38 -2.74 -0.99
CA PHE A 9 7.89 -4.09 -0.74
C PHE A 9 8.77 -5.10 -1.50
N ASP A 10 9.09 -6.20 -0.83
CA ASP A 10 9.87 -7.31 -1.38
C ASP A 10 9.49 -8.59 -0.64
N ASP A 11 8.92 -9.57 -1.36
CA ASP A 11 8.58 -10.90 -0.84
C ASP A 11 9.51 -12.00 -1.39
N GLY A 12 10.61 -11.61 -2.05
CA GLY A 12 11.56 -12.50 -2.71
C GLY A 12 11.20 -12.87 -4.15
N GLN A 13 9.93 -12.79 -4.55
CA GLN A 13 9.50 -13.00 -5.94
C GLN A 13 9.03 -11.71 -6.62
N THR A 14 8.42 -10.82 -5.85
CA THR A 14 7.87 -9.56 -6.29
C THR A 14 8.54 -8.44 -5.53
N THR A 15 9.01 -7.42 -6.24
CA THR A 15 9.38 -6.14 -5.62
C THR A 15 8.49 -5.02 -6.13
N PHE A 16 8.10 -4.14 -5.23
CA PHE A 16 7.21 -3.02 -5.50
C PHE A 16 7.66 -1.81 -4.71
N HIS A 17 8.19 -0.80 -5.38
CA HIS A 17 8.79 0.34 -4.70
C HIS A 17 8.62 1.64 -5.47
N GLY A 18 8.79 2.76 -4.78
CA GLY A 18 8.65 4.10 -5.36
C GLY A 18 8.30 5.14 -4.31
N THR A 19 7.51 6.14 -4.72
CA THR A 19 7.00 7.18 -3.82
C THR A 19 5.49 7.33 -3.94
N CYS A 20 4.84 7.55 -2.81
CA CYS A 20 3.40 7.78 -2.75
C CYS A 20 3.05 8.95 -1.84
N SER A 21 1.88 9.50 -2.04
CA SER A 21 1.23 10.40 -1.09
C SER A 21 -0.08 9.75 -0.64
N ILE A 22 -0.45 9.97 0.62
CA ILE A 22 -1.62 9.32 1.21
C ILE A 22 -2.52 10.38 1.80
N LYS A 23 -3.82 10.23 1.59
CA LYS A 23 -4.85 11.12 2.13
C LYS A 23 -5.97 10.29 2.73
N LYS A 24 -6.43 10.65 3.93
CA LYS A 24 -7.64 10.08 4.51
C LYS A 24 -8.88 10.58 3.77
N LEU A 25 -9.75 9.66 3.38
CA LEU A 25 -11.03 9.98 2.75
C LEU A 25 -12.06 10.29 3.83
N GLN A 26 -12.73 11.43 3.72
CA GLN A 26 -13.78 11.83 4.67
C GLN A 26 -15.07 11.03 4.51
N LYS A 27 -15.28 10.40 3.34
CA LYS A 27 -16.45 9.57 3.06
C LYS A 27 -16.21 8.15 3.57
N SER A 28 -16.91 7.77 4.63
CA SER A 28 -16.98 6.38 5.08
C SER A 28 -17.96 5.60 4.20
N TYR A 29 -17.51 4.53 3.56
CA TYR A 29 -18.40 3.59 2.86
C TYR A 29 -18.97 2.52 3.81
N HIS A 30 -18.25 2.24 4.90
CA HIS A 30 -18.68 1.35 5.97
C HIS A 30 -18.14 1.89 7.31
N ASP A 31 -18.95 1.86 8.36
CA ASP A 31 -18.64 2.54 9.63
C ASP A 31 -17.46 1.93 10.38
N ASN A 32 -17.16 0.65 10.12
CA ASN A 32 -16.03 -0.06 10.75
C ASN A 32 -14.67 0.17 10.06
N TYR A 33 -14.61 0.92 8.96
CA TYR A 33 -13.37 1.13 8.22
C TYR A 33 -13.05 2.61 8.04
N ASP A 34 -11.76 2.93 8.17
CA ASP A 34 -11.19 4.17 7.66
C ASP A 34 -10.67 3.94 6.24
N TYR A 35 -10.98 4.87 5.34
CA TYR A 35 -10.60 4.77 3.93
C TYR A 35 -9.49 5.76 3.64
N PHE A 36 -8.50 5.32 2.86
CA PHE A 36 -7.36 6.13 2.46
C PHE A 36 -7.19 6.05 0.95
N GLN A 37 -6.96 7.21 0.34
CA GLN A 37 -6.52 7.28 -1.04
C GLN A 37 -4.99 7.32 -1.05
N VAL A 38 -4.39 6.38 -1.74
CA VAL A 38 -2.96 6.27 -1.95
C VAL A 38 -2.68 6.70 -3.39
N HIS A 39 -1.93 7.77 -3.56
CA HIS A 39 -1.50 8.25 -4.86
C HIS A 39 -0.02 7.91 -5.05
N PHE A 40 0.23 6.87 -5.83
CA PHE A 40 1.57 6.47 -6.26
C PHE A 40 2.06 7.45 -7.32
N LEU A 41 2.99 8.32 -6.93
CA LEU A 41 3.55 9.36 -7.78
C LEU A 41 4.40 8.74 -8.89
N GLU A 42 5.27 7.83 -8.46
CA GLU A 42 6.06 6.94 -9.30
C GLU A 42 6.25 5.60 -8.59
N GLY A 43 6.43 4.54 -9.38
CA GLY A 43 6.87 3.28 -8.85
C GLY A 43 7.22 2.26 -9.92
N THR A 44 7.86 1.20 -9.46
CA THR A 44 8.26 0.07 -10.28
C THR A 44 7.79 -1.22 -9.62
N LEU A 45 7.17 -2.09 -10.42
CA LEU A 45 6.84 -3.46 -10.06
C LEU A 45 7.79 -4.39 -10.81
N PHE A 46 8.44 -5.29 -10.09
CA PHE A 46 9.24 -6.37 -10.65
C PHE A 46 8.70 -7.71 -10.22
N ILE A 47 8.70 -8.68 -11.14
CA ILE A 47 8.38 -10.08 -10.83
C ILE A 47 9.53 -10.95 -11.31
N LYS A 48 9.95 -11.87 -10.45
CA LYS A 48 10.99 -12.85 -10.68
C LYS A 48 10.40 -14.25 -10.76
N ASP A 49 11.06 -15.13 -11.50
CA ASP A 49 10.78 -16.56 -11.47
C ASP A 49 11.39 -17.23 -10.21
N VAL A 50 11.18 -18.55 -10.09
CA VAL A 50 11.73 -19.36 -8.99
C VAL A 50 13.26 -19.40 -8.96
N TYR A 51 13.93 -19.02 -10.05
CA TYR A 51 15.38 -18.94 -10.17
C TYR A 51 15.91 -17.51 -10.00
N GLN A 52 15.06 -16.58 -9.55
CA GLN A 52 15.36 -15.15 -9.35
C GLN A 52 15.62 -14.38 -10.66
N ASN A 53 15.30 -14.94 -11.83
CA ASN A 53 15.37 -14.22 -13.09
C ASN A 53 14.18 -13.29 -13.24
N LYS A 54 14.43 -12.07 -13.70
CA LYS A 54 13.39 -11.07 -13.97
C LYS A 54 12.53 -11.51 -15.16
N ILE A 55 11.24 -11.73 -14.92
CA ILE A 55 10.27 -12.13 -15.95
C ILE A 55 9.33 -10.99 -16.33
N TYR A 56 9.17 -10.00 -15.45
CA TYR A 56 8.33 -8.84 -15.70
C TYR A 56 8.86 -7.60 -14.98
N GLU A 57 8.72 -6.46 -15.63
CA GLU A 57 8.93 -5.13 -15.04
C GLU A 57 7.94 -4.17 -15.66
N GLU A 58 7.34 -3.35 -14.81
CA GLU A 58 6.55 -2.20 -15.23
C GLU A 58 6.88 -1.01 -14.35
N THR A 59 7.07 0.15 -14.98
CA THR A 59 7.09 1.43 -14.30
C THR A 59 5.73 2.10 -14.48
N PHE A 60 5.21 2.71 -13.43
CA PHE A 60 3.94 3.43 -13.47
C PHE A 60 4.06 4.76 -12.76
N GLN A 61 3.22 5.71 -13.17
CA GLN A 61 3.19 7.06 -12.63
C GLN A 61 1.76 7.52 -12.42
N ASN A 62 1.55 8.28 -11.35
CA ASN A 62 0.26 8.86 -10.98
C ASN A 62 -0.88 7.82 -10.92
N VAL A 63 -0.63 6.65 -10.32
CA VAL A 63 -1.64 5.61 -10.08
C VAL A 63 -2.33 5.88 -8.75
N GLN A 64 -3.65 5.81 -8.72
CA GLN A 64 -4.42 6.05 -7.50
C GLN A 64 -5.11 4.78 -7.04
N SER A 65 -4.87 4.42 -5.79
CA SER A 65 -5.49 3.29 -5.10
C SER A 65 -6.35 3.77 -3.94
N VAL A 66 -7.36 2.98 -3.58
CA VAL A 66 -8.11 3.12 -2.33
C VAL A 66 -7.85 1.89 -1.48
N ILE A 67 -7.42 2.13 -0.25
CA ILE A 67 -7.31 1.11 0.78
C ILE A 67 -8.31 1.38 1.91
N ALA A 68 -8.72 0.34 2.61
CA ALA A 68 -9.55 0.40 3.80
C ALA A 68 -8.84 -0.31 4.96
N VAL A 69 -8.89 0.30 6.14
CA VAL A 69 -8.29 -0.23 7.37
C VAL A 69 -9.38 -0.29 8.44
N LYS A 70 -9.53 -1.45 9.08
CA LYS A 70 -10.53 -1.64 10.15
C LYS A 70 -10.23 -0.75 11.37
N LYS A 71 -11.25 -0.07 11.91
CA LYS A 71 -11.13 0.91 13.01
C LYS A 71 -10.81 0.33 14.39
N GLU A 72 -10.76 -1.00 14.56
CA GLU A 72 -10.48 -1.66 15.85
C GLU A 72 -9.09 -1.35 16.44
N TYR A 73 -8.25 -0.63 15.69
CA TYR A 73 -6.99 -0.02 16.11
C TYR A 73 -7.00 0.81 17.42
N VAL A 74 -8.15 1.39 17.83
CA VAL A 74 -8.21 2.45 18.87
C VAL A 74 -7.80 1.99 20.29
N GLN A 75 -7.50 0.71 20.52
CA GLN A 75 -7.15 0.20 21.85
C GLN A 75 -5.64 0.08 22.15
N GLU A 76 -4.74 0.28 21.19
CA GLU A 76 -3.29 0.24 21.47
C GLU A 76 -2.67 1.64 21.54
N GLU A 77 -2.01 1.94 22.66
CA GLU A 77 -1.37 3.22 22.94
C GLU A 77 -0.51 3.73 21.76
N THR A 78 -0.66 5.02 21.45
CA THR A 78 0.14 5.74 20.47
C THR A 78 1.60 5.77 20.93
N CYS A 79 2.41 4.86 20.38
CA CYS A 79 3.84 4.90 20.60
C CYS A 79 4.41 6.09 19.80
N GLY A 80 4.95 7.09 20.51
CA GLY A 80 5.57 8.27 19.91
C GLY A 80 6.79 7.86 19.10
N TYR A 81 6.64 7.84 17.77
CA TYR A 81 7.77 7.60 16.87
C TYR A 81 7.91 8.77 15.90
N GLU A 82 8.92 9.60 16.16
CA GLU A 82 9.54 10.46 15.17
C GLU A 82 10.58 9.64 14.40
N LYS A 83 10.19 9.05 13.27
CA LYS A 83 11.15 8.57 12.26
C LYS A 83 10.56 8.80 10.88
N GLU A 84 11.43 9.14 9.94
CA GLU A 84 11.09 9.23 8.51
C GLU A 84 10.27 8.00 8.11
N VAL A 85 9.00 8.23 7.78
CA VAL A 85 8.04 7.15 7.52
C VAL A 85 8.34 6.58 6.15
N CYS A 86 9.07 5.47 6.13
CA CYS A 86 9.21 4.61 4.96
C CYS A 86 8.29 3.40 5.13
N PHE A 87 7.31 3.25 4.25
CA PHE A 87 6.46 2.08 4.25
C PHE A 87 7.29 0.89 3.75
N THR A 88 7.62 -0.02 4.66
CA THR A 88 8.36 -1.25 4.32
C THR A 88 7.59 -2.47 4.80
N SER A 89 7.50 -3.51 3.97
CA SER A 89 7.03 -4.81 4.44
C SER A 89 8.20 -5.56 5.05
N ARG A 90 8.26 -5.68 6.37
CA ARG A 90 9.08 -6.73 6.98
C ARG A 90 8.35 -8.05 6.74
N ASN A 91 9.08 -9.11 6.37
CA ASN A 91 8.56 -10.48 6.37
C ASN A 91 7.91 -10.77 7.73
N ARG A 92 6.59 -10.62 7.82
CA ARG A 92 5.83 -10.82 9.05
C ARG A 92 5.01 -12.08 8.87
N THR A 93 5.63 -13.18 9.28
CA THR A 93 5.02 -14.49 9.56
C THR A 93 4.07 -14.47 10.76
N SER A 94 3.89 -13.32 11.42
CA SER A 94 2.92 -13.13 12.50
C SER A 94 1.53 -12.91 11.91
N GLU A 95 0.54 -13.68 12.37
CA GLU A 95 -0.89 -13.41 12.14
C GLU A 95 -1.16 -11.93 12.38
N ASN A 96 -1.41 -11.18 11.31
CA ASN A 96 -1.77 -9.78 11.43
C ASN A 96 -3.26 -9.74 11.81
N PRO A 97 -3.63 -9.31 13.04
CA PRO A 97 -5.04 -9.17 13.42
C PRO A 97 -5.73 -8.02 12.66
N TYR A 98 -4.96 -7.18 11.97
CA TYR A 98 -5.44 -6.01 11.26
C TYR A 98 -5.84 -6.36 9.82
N GLU A 99 -7.09 -6.04 9.50
CA GLU A 99 -7.66 -6.24 8.19
C GLU A 99 -7.44 -4.99 7.33
N VAL A 100 -6.40 -5.04 6.49
CA VAL A 100 -6.18 -4.09 5.39
C VAL A 100 -6.75 -4.67 4.11
N MET A 101 -7.63 -3.91 3.47
CA MET A 101 -8.22 -4.26 2.17
C MET A 101 -7.82 -3.24 1.10
N VAL A 102 -7.55 -3.71 -0.10
CA VAL A 102 -7.45 -2.85 -1.29
C VAL A 102 -8.83 -2.82 -1.94
N VAL A 103 -9.50 -1.68 -1.83
CA VAL A 103 -10.83 -1.44 -2.43
C VAL A 103 -10.69 -1.28 -3.94
N ASN A 104 -9.63 -0.63 -4.39
CA ASN A 104 -9.28 -0.49 -5.80
C ASN A 104 -7.80 -0.18 -5.94
N ALA A 105 -7.05 -0.93 -6.75
CA ALA A 105 -5.63 -0.65 -6.98
C ALA A 105 -5.36 0.46 -8.02
N ASP A 106 -6.35 0.79 -8.87
CA ASP A 106 -6.25 1.82 -9.91
C ASP A 106 -7.64 2.43 -10.24
N ILE A 107 -8.03 3.45 -9.47
CA ILE A 107 -9.32 4.15 -9.63
C ILE A 107 -9.46 4.78 -11.02
N GLU A 108 -8.38 5.38 -11.51
CA GLU A 108 -8.37 6.11 -12.78
C GLU A 108 -8.21 5.19 -13.98
N LYS A 109 -8.06 3.88 -13.76
CA LYS A 109 -7.87 2.86 -14.80
C LYS A 109 -6.71 3.21 -15.74
N LYS A 110 -5.68 3.87 -15.23
CA LYS A 110 -4.47 4.24 -15.99
C LYS A 110 -3.68 3.03 -16.46
N LEU A 111 -3.79 1.90 -15.75
CA LEU A 111 -3.19 0.61 -16.09
C LEU A 111 -4.06 -0.20 -17.07
N THR A 112 -4.97 0.46 -17.79
CA THR A 112 -5.97 -0.17 -18.70
C THR A 112 -5.38 -1.07 -19.78
N ARG A 113 -4.12 -0.85 -20.18
CA ARG A 113 -3.42 -1.73 -21.12
C ARG A 113 -3.03 -3.08 -20.52
N ASN A 114 -3.02 -3.21 -19.19
CA ASN A 114 -2.65 -4.43 -18.51
C ASN A 114 -3.60 -4.71 -17.32
N LYS A 115 -4.78 -5.27 -17.60
CA LYS A 115 -5.74 -5.70 -16.56
C LYS A 115 -5.11 -6.65 -15.53
N ILE A 116 -4.12 -7.44 -15.96
CA ILE A 116 -3.38 -8.36 -15.11
C ILE A 116 -2.55 -7.56 -14.10
N LEU A 117 -1.93 -6.47 -14.51
CA LEU A 117 -1.18 -5.58 -13.60
C LEU A 117 -2.06 -4.99 -12.50
N ASN A 118 -3.28 -4.55 -12.84
CA ASN A 118 -4.23 -4.06 -11.82
C ASN A 118 -4.50 -5.14 -10.75
N TRP A 119 -4.67 -6.40 -11.17
CA TRP A 119 -4.83 -7.52 -10.24
C TRP A 119 -3.54 -7.79 -9.44
N LEU A 120 -2.39 -7.85 -10.10
CA LEU A 120 -1.08 -8.11 -9.49
C LEU A 120 -0.69 -7.07 -8.43
N LEU A 121 -1.18 -5.84 -8.53
CA LEU A 121 -0.88 -4.79 -7.56
C LEU A 121 -1.69 -4.89 -6.26
N HIS A 122 -2.77 -5.66 -6.20
CA HIS A 122 -3.58 -5.76 -4.99
C HIS A 122 -2.78 -6.29 -3.81
N ASP A 123 -2.04 -7.39 -3.99
CA ASP A 123 -1.27 -8.01 -2.91
C ASP A 123 -0.08 -7.16 -2.45
N PRO A 124 0.78 -6.62 -3.35
CA PRO A 124 1.86 -5.71 -2.95
C PRO A 124 1.36 -4.47 -2.23
N ILE A 125 0.28 -3.84 -2.70
CA ILE A 125 -0.30 -2.66 -2.05
C ILE A 125 -0.84 -3.04 -0.66
N ARG A 126 -1.59 -4.14 -0.55
CA ARG A 126 -2.11 -4.62 0.73
C ARG A 126 -0.97 -4.88 1.72
N ASN A 127 0.04 -5.64 1.30
CA ASN A 127 1.16 -6.04 2.13
C ASN A 127 2.08 -4.87 2.51
N LEU A 128 2.12 -3.81 1.70
CA LEU A 128 2.85 -2.58 2.02
C LEU A 128 2.29 -1.91 3.29
N PHE A 129 0.97 -1.94 3.47
CA PHE A 129 0.28 -1.27 4.58
C PHE A 129 0.03 -2.17 5.78
N ILE A 130 0.09 -3.49 5.61
CA ILE A 130 0.11 -4.47 6.70
C ILE A 130 1.33 -4.20 7.59
N GLY A 131 1.09 -4.02 8.88
CA GLY A 131 2.11 -3.68 9.88
C GLY A 131 2.49 -2.20 9.95
N ASN A 132 1.91 -1.35 9.09
CA ASN A 132 2.07 0.10 9.04
C ASN A 132 0.75 0.85 9.32
N GLU A 133 -0.26 0.17 9.86
CA GLU A 133 -1.62 0.69 10.08
C GLU A 133 -1.62 1.90 11.03
N LYS A 134 -0.76 1.87 12.06
CA LYS A 134 -0.62 2.98 13.01
C LYS A 134 -0.22 4.28 12.30
N TYR A 135 0.65 4.20 11.28
CA TYR A 135 1.08 5.35 10.50
C TYR A 135 -0.02 5.88 9.60
N LEU A 136 -0.84 5.02 9.01
CA LEU A 136 -1.98 5.46 8.22
C LEU A 136 -2.95 6.31 9.05
N LEU A 137 -3.14 5.95 10.32
CA LEU A 137 -4.11 6.60 11.20
C LEU A 137 -3.64 7.95 11.75
N THR A 138 -2.35 8.27 11.68
CA THR A 138 -1.84 9.62 11.99
C THR A 138 -2.03 10.61 10.84
N ILE A 139 -2.34 10.12 9.62
CA ILE A 139 -2.58 10.94 8.44
C ILE A 139 -3.97 11.59 8.55
N LYS A 140 -4.00 12.92 8.56
CA LYS A 140 -5.22 13.75 8.63
C LYS A 140 -5.83 14.00 7.27
#